data_AF-A0A925DVE1-F1
#
_entry.id   AF-A0A925DVE1-F1
#
_cell.length_a   1.000
_cell.length_b   1.000
_cell.length_c   1.000
_cell.angle_alpha   90.00
_cell.angle_beta   90.00
_cell.angle_gamma   90.00
#
_symmetry.space_group_name_H-M   'P 1'
#
loop_
_entity.id
_entity.type
_entity.pdbx_description
1 polymer ?
#
loop_
_entity_poly.entity_id
_entity_poly.type
_entity_poly.pdbx_seq_one_letter_code
_entity_poly.pdbx_strand_id
1 'polypeptide(L)'
;YAANPKYGSGHNRGIAVDLTLINLTTKKELNMGTGFDHFSDTAHVNFTALPADVLANRRLLQSLMETSGFKILETEWWHFYLPDAKKYDLMDLSFKQLEKIYKSGSY
;
A
#
# COMPACT_ATOMS: atom_id res chain seq x y z
N TYR A 1 11.81 -0.75 3.98
CA TYR A 1 10.63 -0.72 3.12
C TYR A 1 10.10 -2.13 2.93
N ALA A 2 10.81 -3.03 2.25
CA ALA A 2 10.38 -4.43 2.17
C ALA A 2 10.34 -5.12 3.55
N ALA A 3 9.21 -5.76 3.87
CA ALA A 3 9.05 -6.50 5.11
C ALA A 3 9.92 -7.76 5.12
N ASN A 4 10.36 -8.19 6.31
CA ASN A 4 11.10 -9.44 6.44
C ASN A 4 10.18 -10.63 6.10
N PRO A 5 10.52 -11.45 5.10
CA PRO A 5 9.66 -12.55 4.64
C PRO A 5 9.38 -13.58 5.73
N LYS A 6 10.25 -13.72 6.73
CA LYS A 6 10.06 -14.64 7.87
C LYS A 6 8.78 -14.37 8.67
N TYR A 7 8.29 -13.13 8.68
CA TYR A 7 7.11 -12.72 9.47
C TYR A 7 5.89 -12.33 8.60
N GLY A 8 6.09 -12.34 7.28
CA GLY A 8 5.15 -11.81 6.31
C GLY A 8 4.93 -10.29 6.44
N SER A 9 4.10 -9.74 5.56
CA SER A 9 3.75 -8.32 5.51
C SER A 9 2.24 -8.08 5.50
N GLY A 10 1.81 -6.82 5.54
CA GLY A 10 0.41 -6.47 5.27
C GLY A 10 -0.05 -6.91 3.88
N HIS A 11 0.85 -6.88 2.89
CA HIS A 11 0.59 -7.38 1.53
C HIS A 11 0.29 -8.88 1.52
N ASN A 12 1.03 -9.69 2.30
CA ASN A 12 0.76 -11.13 2.41
C ASN A 12 -0.53 -11.47 3.19
N ARG A 13 -1.11 -10.50 3.89
CA ARG A 13 -2.38 -10.64 4.60
C ARG A 13 -3.56 -10.07 3.79
N GLY A 14 -3.31 -9.53 2.59
CA GLY A 14 -4.34 -8.90 1.76
C GLY A 14 -4.91 -7.59 2.34
N ILE A 15 -4.18 -6.95 3.25
CA ILE A 15 -4.65 -5.74 3.97
C ILE A 15 -3.87 -4.47 3.61
N ALA A 16 -2.84 -4.58 2.77
CA ALA A 16 -2.04 -3.45 2.32
C ALA A 16 -2.20 -3.25 0.81
N VAL A 17 -2.08 -2.00 0.39
CA VAL A 17 -2.19 -1.56 -0.98
C VAL A 17 -1.16 -0.46 -1.25
N ASP A 18 -0.57 -0.52 -2.43
CA ASP A 18 0.30 0.54 -2.97
C ASP A 18 -0.44 1.20 -4.12
N LEU A 19 -0.68 2.51 -4.05
CA LEU A 19 -1.44 3.22 -5.08
C LEU A 19 -1.05 4.69 -5.24
N THR A 20 -1.51 5.26 -6.37
CA THR A 20 -1.43 6.68 -6.69
C THR A 20 -2.79 7.18 -7.21
N LEU A 21 -2.90 8.47 -7.46
CA LEU A 21 -4.07 9.10 -8.05
C LEU A 21 -3.83 9.36 -9.54
N ILE A 22 -4.89 9.21 -10.34
CA ILE A 22 -4.88 9.58 -11.76
C ILE A 22 -5.86 10.73 -12.02
N ASN A 23 -5.49 11.61 -12.94
CA ASN A 23 -6.42 12.58 -13.49
C ASN A 23 -7.34 11.87 -14.51
N LEU A 24 -8.65 11.93 -14.28
CA LEU A 24 -9.61 11.19 -15.11
C LEU A 24 -9.76 11.74 -16.52
N THR A 25 -9.42 13.00 -16.77
CA THR A 25 -9.46 13.62 -18.10
C THR A 25 -8.20 13.29 -18.90
N THR A 26 -7.02 13.50 -18.30
CA THR A 26 -5.74 13.31 -18.99
C THR A 26 -5.23 11.87 -18.96
N LYS A 27 -5.81 11.03 -18.08
CA LYS A 27 -5.38 9.66 -17.78
C LYS A 27 -3.94 9.54 -17.28
N LYS A 28 -3.36 10.65 -16.80
CA LYS A 28 -2.00 10.68 -16.24
C LYS A 28 -2.06 10.59 -14.72
N GLU A 29 -1.06 9.93 -14.16
CA GLU A 29 -0.81 9.96 -12.72
C GLU A 29 -0.52 11.39 -12.25
N LEU A 30 -0.96 11.70 -11.05
CA LEU A 30 -0.56 12.94 -10.39
C LEU A 30 0.91 12.83 -9.98
N ASN A 31 1.63 13.95 -10.07
CA ASN A 31 3.03 13.98 -9.65
C ASN A 31 3.13 13.87 -8.13
N MET A 32 3.80 12.82 -7.66
CA MET A 32 4.03 12.54 -6.24
C MET A 32 5.48 12.82 -5.81
N GLY A 33 6.30 13.42 -6.68
CA GLY A 33 7.70 13.78 -6.44
C GLY A 33 8.68 12.64 -6.66
N THR A 34 8.30 11.41 -6.31
CA THR A 34 9.03 10.17 -6.60
C THR A 34 8.07 9.15 -7.21
N GLY A 35 8.60 8.09 -7.82
CA GLY A 35 7.81 6.90 -8.15
C GLY A 35 7.62 5.97 -6.94
N PHE A 36 6.91 4.86 -7.17
CA PHE A 36 6.88 3.70 -6.27
C PHE A 36 8.31 3.13 -6.08
N ASP A 37 8.51 2.39 -5.00
CA ASP A 37 9.78 1.74 -4.65
C ASP A 37 10.99 2.69 -4.61
N HIS A 38 10.74 3.98 -4.42
CA HIS A 38 11.79 4.98 -4.28
C HIS A 38 12.31 5.00 -2.86
N PHE A 39 13.38 4.26 -2.60
CA PHE A 39 13.89 4.00 -1.26
C PHE A 39 14.80 5.10 -0.71
N SER A 40 14.33 6.34 -0.69
CA SER A 40 15.01 7.48 -0.06
C SER A 40 14.08 8.24 0.89
N ASP A 41 14.64 9.18 1.65
CA ASP A 41 13.89 10.09 2.52
C ASP A 41 12.87 10.94 1.75
N THR A 42 13.12 11.24 0.48
CA THR A 42 12.18 11.98 -0.38
C THR A 42 10.84 11.26 -0.58
N ALA A 43 10.77 9.96 -0.34
CA ALA A 43 9.53 9.18 -0.36
C ALA A 43 8.74 9.23 0.97
N HIS A 44 9.34 9.73 2.05
CA HIS A 44 8.68 9.81 3.35
C HIS A 44 7.53 10.81 3.33
N VAL A 45 6.49 10.53 4.10
CA VAL A 45 5.28 11.35 4.22
C VAL A 45 5.61 12.74 4.79
N ASN A 46 6.56 12.81 5.71
CA ASN A 46 7.00 14.05 6.36
C ASN A 46 8.06 14.83 5.57
N PHE A 47 8.49 14.36 4.40
CA PHE A 47 9.44 15.07 3.56
C PHE A 47 8.76 16.24 2.84
N THR A 48 8.95 17.45 3.34
CA THR A 48 8.26 18.66 2.85
C THR A 48 9.07 19.49 1.86
N ALA A 49 10.31 19.12 1.55
CA ALA A 49 11.15 19.83 0.58
C ALA A 49 10.80 19.45 -0.88
N LEU A 50 9.51 19.54 -1.21
CA LEU A 50 8.94 19.23 -2.52
C LEU A 50 8.10 20.41 -3.04
N PRO A 51 7.86 20.49 -4.36
CA PRO A 51 6.92 21.46 -4.93
C PRO A 51 5.54 21.42 -4.24
N ALA A 52 4.89 22.58 -4.14
CA ALA A 52 3.63 22.72 -3.39
C ALA A 52 2.49 21.86 -3.96
N ASP A 53 2.43 21.69 -5.28
CA ASP A 53 1.50 20.82 -5.98
C ASP A 53 1.72 19.34 -5.65
N VAL A 54 2.98 18.90 -5.54
CA VAL A 54 3.34 17.54 -5.11
C VAL A 54 2.86 17.28 -3.67
N LEU A 55 3.10 18.23 -2.76
CA LEU A 55 2.63 18.12 -1.38
C LEU A 55 1.10 18.09 -1.30
N ALA A 56 0.41 18.87 -2.14
CA ALA A 56 -1.05 18.83 -2.21
C ALA A 56 -1.57 17.47 -2.71
N ASN A 57 -0.93 16.88 -3.73
CA ASN A 57 -1.30 15.56 -4.25
C ASN A 57 -1.10 14.46 -3.19
N ARG A 58 0.03 14.47 -2.47
CA ARG A 58 0.29 13.52 -1.37
C ARG A 58 -0.75 13.64 -0.26
N ARG A 59 -1.07 14.87 0.16
CA ARG A 59 -2.11 15.14 1.18
C ARG A 59 -3.49 14.68 0.73
N LEU A 60 -3.84 14.88 -0.54
CA LEU A 60 -5.10 14.41 -1.10
C LEU A 60 -5.20 12.89 -1.03
N LEU A 61 -4.17 12.18 -1.51
CA LEU A 61 -4.13 10.71 -1.45
C LEU A 61 -4.24 10.22 0.00
N GLN A 62 -3.41 10.76 0.89
CA GLN A 62 -3.42 10.40 2.31
C GLN A 62 -4.80 10.58 2.94
N SER A 63 -5.42 11.76 2.74
CA SER A 63 -6.73 12.07 3.33
C SER A 63 -7.82 11.13 2.82
N LEU A 64 -7.82 10.80 1.52
CA LEU A 64 -8.78 9.86 0.93
C LEU A 64 -8.64 8.44 1.51
N MET A 65 -7.40 7.98 1.68
CA MET A 65 -7.13 6.66 2.23
C MET A 65 -7.47 6.60 3.73
N GLU A 66 -7.12 7.62 4.50
CA GLU A 66 -7.45 7.72 5.93
C GLU A 66 -8.95 7.78 6.19
N THR A 67 -9.68 8.57 5.40
CA THR A 67 -11.16 8.61 5.48
C THR A 67 -11.81 7.29 5.07
N SER A 68 -11.11 6.46 4.29
CA SER A 68 -11.52 5.10 3.92
C SER A 68 -11.09 4.03 4.94
N GLY A 69 -10.49 4.43 6.07
CA GLY A 69 -10.11 3.54 7.16
C GLY A 69 -8.70 2.94 7.06
N PHE A 70 -7.89 3.38 6.10
CA PHE A 70 -6.49 2.95 5.99
C PHE A 70 -5.57 3.83 6.84
N LYS A 71 -4.37 3.32 7.12
CA LYS A 71 -3.24 4.05 7.69
C LYS A 71 -2.11 4.09 6.69
N ILE A 72 -1.34 5.18 6.69
CA ILE A 72 -0.17 5.34 5.85
C ILE A 72 1.09 4.80 6.53
N LEU A 73 2.03 4.27 5.76
CA LEU A 73 3.38 3.99 6.23
C LEU A 73 4.23 5.26 6.09
N GLU A 74 4.76 5.77 7.20
CA GLU A 74 5.43 7.08 7.24
C GLU A 74 6.58 7.25 6.26
N THR A 75 7.19 6.14 5.84
CA THR A 75 8.36 6.17 4.98
C THR A 75 8.06 5.93 3.49
N GLU A 76 6.81 5.66 3.13
CA GLU A 76 6.37 5.35 1.76
C GLU A 76 5.05 6.06 1.48
N TRP A 77 5.08 7.17 0.72
CA TRP A 77 3.87 7.97 0.46
C TRP A 77 2.74 7.21 -0.24
N TRP A 78 3.06 6.08 -0.87
CA TRP A 78 2.12 5.25 -1.63
C TRP A 78 1.51 4.09 -0.84
N HIS A 79 2.10 3.72 0.31
CA HIS A 79 1.79 2.48 1.00
C HIS A 79 0.76 2.70 2.11
N PHE A 80 -0.38 2.01 1.97
CA PHE A 80 -1.48 2.08 2.91
C PHE A 80 -1.87 0.70 3.40
N TYR A 81 -2.30 0.60 4.65
CA TYR A 81 -2.72 -0.67 5.26
C TYR A 81 -3.93 -0.49 6.18
N LEU A 82 -4.78 -1.52 6.27
CA LEU A 82 -5.84 -1.53 7.27
C LEU A 82 -5.25 -1.79 8.67
N PRO A 83 -5.77 -1.13 9.72
CA PRO A 83 -5.40 -1.44 11.10
C PRO A 83 -5.82 -2.87 11.49
N ASP A 84 -5.32 -3.35 12.63
CA ASP A 84 -5.64 -4.68 13.17
C ASP A 84 -5.24 -5.86 12.29
N ALA A 85 -4.04 -5.80 11.69
CA ALA A 85 -3.48 -6.85 10.85
C ALA A 85 -3.56 -8.28 11.42
N LYS A 86 -3.61 -8.43 12.75
CA LYS A 86 -3.73 -9.73 13.44
C LYS A 86 -5.10 -10.41 13.26
N LYS A 87 -6.13 -9.69 12.80
CA LYS A 87 -7.45 -10.27 12.47
C LYS A 87 -7.45 -11.03 11.15
N TYR A 88 -6.41 -10.87 10.34
CA TYR A 88 -6.31 -11.46 9.02
C TYR A 88 -5.21 -12.52 9.03
N ASP A 89 -5.57 -13.72 8.60
CA ASP A 89 -4.62 -14.82 8.50
C ASP A 89 -3.50 -14.48 7.52
N LEU A 90 -2.29 -14.93 7.83
CA LEU A 90 -1.20 -14.86 6.88
C LEU A 90 -1.50 -15.86 5.76
N MET A 91 -1.83 -15.35 4.57
CA MET A 91 -2.04 -16.18 3.38
C MET A 91 -0.72 -16.56 2.73
N ASP A 92 0.14 -17.25 3.49
CA ASP A 92 1.37 -17.86 3.01
C ASP A 92 1.13 -19.35 2.71
N LEU A 93 0.22 -19.59 1.76
CA LEU A 93 -0.15 -20.93 1.32
C LEU A 93 0.67 -21.30 0.08
N SER A 94 1.36 -22.42 0.13
CA SER A 94 1.95 -23.01 -1.07
C SER A 94 0.86 -23.41 -2.06
N PHE A 95 1.20 -23.47 -3.35
CA PHE A 95 0.28 -23.96 -4.40
C PHE A 95 -0.31 -25.35 -4.07
N LYS A 96 0.48 -26.23 -3.45
CA LYS A 96 0.02 -27.55 -3.00
C LYS A 96 -1.04 -27.46 -1.90
N GLN A 97 -0.90 -26.51 -0.96
CA GLN A 97 -1.91 -26.27 0.08
C GLN A 97 -3.19 -25.67 -0.52
N LEU A 98 -3.06 -24.73 -1.47
CA LEU A 98 -4.19 -24.14 -2.19
C LEU A 98 -5.00 -25.20 -2.97
N GLU A 99 -4.32 -26.08 -3.70
CA GLU A 99 -4.99 -27.18 -4.41
C GLU A 99 -5.77 -28.11 -3.47
N LYS A 100 -5.23 -28.37 -2.28
CA LYS A 100 -5.90 -29.21 -1.27
C LYS A 100 -7.17 -28.55 -0.75
N ILE A 101 -7.13 -27.25 -0.47
CA ILE A 101 -8.30 -26.46 -0.03
C ILE A 101 -9.38 -26.48 -1.11
N TYR A 102 -9.01 -26.22 -2.37
CA TYR A 102 -9.93 -26.22 -3.50
C TYR A 102 -10.62 -27.57 -3.69
N LYS A 103 -9.87 -28.68 -3.60
CA LYS A 103 -10.42 -30.04 -3.72
C LYS A 103 -11.29 -30.46 -2.54
N SER A 104 -11.12 -29.86 -1.36
CA SER A 104 -11.94 -30.14 -0.17
C SER A 104 -13.18 -29.27 -0.02
N GLY A 105 -13.29 -28.17 -0.79
CA GLY A 105 -14.39 -27.18 -0.70
C GLY A 105 -15.49 -27.32 -1.75
N SER A 106 -15.36 -28.26 -2.69
CA SER A 106 -16.40 -28.59 -3.65
C SER A 106 -17.47 -29.47 -2.98
N TYR A 107 -18.50 -28.84 -2.42
CA TYR A 107 -19.78 -29.48 -2.13
C TYR A 107 -20.61 -29.63 -3.40
#